data_AF-A0A8J4UUA5-F1
#
_entry.id   AF-A0A8J4UUA5-F1
#
_cell.length_a   1.000
_cell.length_b   1.000
_cell.length_c   1.000
_cell.angle_alpha   90.00
_cell.angle_beta   90.00
_cell.angle_gamma   90.00
#
_symmetry.space_group_name_H-M   'P 1'
#
loop_
_entity.id
_entity.type
_entity.pdbx_description
1 polymer ?
#
loop_
_entity_poly.entity_id
_entity_poly.type
_entity_poly.pdbx_seq_one_letter_code
_entity_poly.pdbx_strand_id
1 'polypeptide(L)'
;MVFKPSQVGIGRIEIYDVREGAGVSAKLAILKKTEKRVIRLSECLSVTPALSESCPAGCTAFYLNTAQRIYTLAAPTHEEWVSALCSLAFQWNDAGGEVRRTQGDGFGDDAPMTENDIYSSLGPGQFQVKVATSEASIRCCIFGAYLLSPEKENLCLLDMWTGHTVFSWPYRFLRRFGLVK
;
A
#
# COMPACT_ATOMS: atom_id res chain seq x y z
N MET A 1 -8.74 -8.49 17.48
CA MET A 1 -8.13 -7.19 17.13
C MET A 1 -7.79 -7.17 15.65
N VAL A 2 -7.91 -6.01 14.99
CA VAL A 2 -7.55 -5.84 13.57
C VAL A 2 -6.39 -4.85 13.44
N PHE A 3 -5.41 -5.18 12.61
CA PHE A 3 -4.22 -4.37 12.34
C PHE A 3 -4.21 -3.97 10.87
N LYS A 4 -4.00 -2.68 10.60
CA LYS A 4 -3.84 -2.16 9.25
C LYS A 4 -2.49 -2.57 8.66
N PRO A 5 -2.37 -2.72 7.33
CA PRO A 5 -1.08 -2.84 6.68
C PRO A 5 -0.24 -1.57 6.89
N SER A 6 1.08 -1.73 7.03
CA SER A 6 2.06 -0.64 7.15
C SER A 6 3.38 -1.05 6.48
N GLN A 7 4.32 -0.11 6.34
CA GLN A 7 5.64 -0.36 5.74
C GLN A 7 6.44 -1.49 6.42
N VAL A 8 6.15 -1.76 7.70
CA VAL A 8 6.88 -2.74 8.53
C VAL A 8 5.98 -3.93 8.91
N GLY A 9 4.72 -3.96 8.47
CA GLY A 9 3.76 -4.94 8.95
C GLY A 9 2.60 -5.22 8.01
N ILE A 10 2.22 -6.49 7.94
CA ILE A 10 1.04 -6.91 7.16
C ILE A 10 -0.26 -6.61 7.91
N GLY A 11 -1.30 -6.28 7.12
CA GLY A 11 -2.66 -6.20 7.61
C GLY A 11 -3.13 -7.58 8.08
N ARG A 12 -3.61 -7.66 9.32
CA ARG A 12 -3.98 -8.95 9.94
C ARG A 12 -5.06 -8.81 11.00
N ILE A 13 -5.85 -9.87 11.17
CA ILE A 13 -6.80 -10.03 12.25
C ILE A 13 -6.17 -11.02 13.24
N GLU A 14 -6.11 -10.63 14.51
CA GLU A 14 -5.69 -11.49 15.60
C GLU A 14 -6.91 -11.86 16.45
N ILE A 15 -7.24 -13.15 16.47
CA ILE A 15 -8.34 -13.73 17.22
C ILE A 15 -7.75 -14.42 18.45
N TYR A 16 -8.36 -14.13 19.60
CA TYR A 16 -7.99 -14.69 20.89
C TYR A 16 -9.21 -15.42 21.45
N ASP A 17 -9.09 -16.74 21.67
CA ASP A 17 -10.12 -17.50 22.36
C ASP A 17 -10.02 -17.23 23.87
N VAL A 18 -10.96 -16.43 24.39
CA VAL A 18 -11.19 -16.33 25.83
C VAL A 18 -12.24 -17.36 26.18
N ARG A 19 -11.83 -18.48 26.79
CA ARG A 19 -12.80 -19.43 27.36
C ARG A 19 -13.40 -18.80 28.61
N GLU A 20 -14.60 -18.25 28.47
CA GLU A 20 -15.42 -17.81 29.61
C GLU A 20 -16.19 -19.02 30.15
N GLY A 21 -15.79 -19.51 31.32
CA GLY A 21 -16.53 -20.57 32.03
C GLY A 21 -15.66 -21.52 32.83
N ALA A 22 -15.35 -21.16 34.08
CA ALA A 22 -15.56 -21.99 35.28
C ALA A 22 -14.81 -21.38 36.46
N GLY A 23 -15.55 -21.07 37.52
CA GLY A 23 -14.99 -20.76 38.82
C GLY A 23 -14.07 -21.87 39.34
N VAL A 24 -13.25 -21.47 40.32
CA VAL A 24 -12.32 -22.32 41.09
C VAL A 24 -11.03 -22.73 40.35
N SER A 25 -10.12 -21.77 40.18
CA SER A 25 -8.70 -21.86 40.58
C SER A 25 -7.86 -20.82 39.82
N ALA A 26 -7.80 -19.62 40.38
CA ALA A 26 -7.07 -18.47 39.82
C ALA A 26 -5.53 -18.61 39.84
N LYS A 27 -4.97 -19.81 40.04
CA LYS A 27 -3.51 -20.02 40.13
C LYS A 27 -2.90 -21.01 39.13
N LEU A 28 -3.69 -21.62 38.23
CA LEU A 28 -3.18 -22.55 37.20
C LEU A 28 -3.57 -22.19 35.75
N ALA A 29 -4.36 -21.15 35.54
CA ALA A 29 -4.83 -20.74 34.21
C ALA A 29 -3.86 -19.82 33.44
N ILE A 30 -2.72 -19.42 34.03
CA ILE A 30 -1.74 -18.52 33.39
C ILE A 30 -0.85 -19.27 32.37
N LEU A 31 -0.91 -20.61 32.34
CA LEU A 31 0.00 -21.46 31.57
C LEU A 31 -0.61 -22.14 30.33
N LYS A 32 -1.91 -21.96 30.05
CA LYS A 32 -2.51 -22.44 28.80
C LYS A 32 -2.51 -21.32 27.78
N LYS A 33 -1.35 -21.20 27.13
CA LYS A 33 -1.07 -20.46 25.88
C LYS A 33 -2.37 -20.22 25.11
N THR A 34 -2.87 -18.99 25.12
CA THR A 34 -3.99 -18.57 24.28
C THR A 34 -3.65 -18.95 22.84
N GLU A 35 -4.50 -19.75 22.18
CA GLU A 35 -4.32 -20.05 20.76
C GLU A 35 -4.56 -18.76 19.97
N LYS A 36 -3.49 -17.99 19.77
CA LYS A 36 -3.51 -16.80 18.94
C LYS A 36 -3.66 -17.24 17.50
N ARG A 37 -4.84 -17.01 16.91
CA ARG A 37 -5.08 -17.24 15.48
C ARG A 37 -4.90 -15.94 14.74
N VAL A 38 -4.02 -15.95 13.74
CA VAL A 38 -3.72 -14.77 12.90
C VAL A 38 -4.22 -15.03 11.49
N ILE A 39 -5.09 -14.15 11.00
CA ILE A 39 -5.61 -14.18 9.63
C ILE A 39 -5.03 -12.98 8.89
N ARG A 40 -4.39 -13.20 7.73
CA ARG A 40 -3.92 -12.10 6.89
C ARG A 40 -5.12 -11.50 6.15
N LEU A 41 -5.24 -10.18 6.16
CA LEU A 41 -6.34 -9.48 5.49
C LEU A 41 -6.30 -9.68 3.96
N SER A 42 -5.12 -9.94 3.38
CA SER A 42 -4.95 -10.27 1.96
C SER A 42 -5.62 -11.59 1.54
N GLU A 43 -5.84 -12.51 2.49
CA GLU A 43 -6.44 -13.81 2.22
C GLU A 43 -7.96 -13.79 2.39
N CYS A 44 -8.52 -12.67 2.82
CA CYS A 44 -9.96 -12.50 3.00
C CYS A 44 -10.63 -12.36 1.63
N LEU A 45 -11.56 -13.26 1.32
CA LEU A 45 -12.30 -13.32 0.06
C LEU A 45 -13.64 -12.60 0.16
N SER A 46 -14.32 -12.73 1.30
CA SER A 46 -15.59 -12.05 1.56
C SER A 46 -15.91 -11.99 3.05
N VAL A 47 -16.74 -11.01 3.43
CA VAL A 47 -17.35 -10.90 4.75
C VAL A 47 -18.86 -10.94 4.56
N THR A 48 -19.55 -11.90 5.16
CA THR A 48 -21.01 -12.05 5.02
C THR A 48 -21.69 -12.22 6.37
N PRO A 49 -22.90 -11.67 6.57
CA PRO A 49 -23.64 -11.84 7.80
C PRO A 49 -24.08 -13.31 7.99
N ALA A 50 -23.98 -13.82 9.22
CA ALA A 50 -24.36 -15.18 9.59
C ALA A 50 -25.66 -15.16 10.42
N LEU A 51 -26.76 -14.76 9.78
CA LEU A 51 -28.08 -14.62 10.44
C LEU A 51 -28.65 -15.95 10.99
N SER A 52 -28.13 -17.08 10.52
CA SER A 52 -28.57 -18.42 10.92
C SER A 52 -27.76 -19.02 12.08
N GLU A 53 -26.69 -18.36 12.53
CA GLU A 53 -25.80 -18.88 13.57
C GLU A 53 -26.21 -18.38 14.95
N SER A 54 -26.20 -19.29 15.94
CA SER A 54 -26.53 -18.94 17.33
C SER A 54 -25.36 -18.21 17.97
N CYS A 55 -25.59 -17.00 18.45
CA CYS A 55 -24.57 -16.16 19.08
C CYS A 55 -24.96 -15.73 20.51
N PRO A 56 -23.99 -15.37 21.36
CA PRO A 56 -24.25 -14.84 22.70
C PRO A 56 -25.13 -13.57 22.66
N ALA A 57 -25.89 -13.33 23.73
CA ALA A 57 -26.80 -12.19 23.80
C ALA A 57 -26.08 -10.86 23.53
N GLY A 58 -26.59 -10.09 22.56
CA GLY A 58 -26.03 -8.79 22.19
C GLY A 58 -24.87 -8.83 21.18
N CYS A 59 -24.53 -10.01 20.63
CA CYS A 59 -23.60 -10.15 19.51
C CYS A 59 -24.35 -10.55 18.23
N THR A 60 -23.79 -10.19 17.08
CA THR A 60 -24.23 -10.70 15.77
C THR A 60 -23.11 -11.52 15.15
N ALA A 61 -23.46 -12.69 14.63
CA ALA A 61 -22.51 -13.59 13.97
C ALA A 61 -22.28 -13.18 12.50
N PHE A 62 -21.05 -13.37 12.03
CA PHE A 62 -20.66 -13.18 10.64
C PHE A 62 -19.61 -14.18 10.21
N TYR A 63 -19.61 -14.47 8.92
CA TYR A 63 -18.62 -15.30 8.27
C TYR A 63 -17.52 -14.43 7.68
N LEU A 64 -16.28 -14.80 7.97
CA LEU A 64 -15.10 -14.32 7.30
C LEU A 64 -14.57 -15.44 6.41
N ASN A 65 -14.82 -15.33 5.11
CA ASN A 65 -14.33 -16.28 4.13
C ASN A 65 -12.88 -15.94 3.77
N THR A 66 -11.99 -16.92 3.89
CA THR A 66 -10.57 -16.78 3.51
C THR A 66 -10.19 -17.85 2.49
N ALA A 67 -9.06 -17.68 1.81
CA ALA A 67 -8.56 -18.67 0.84
C ALA A 67 -8.39 -20.09 1.42
N GLN A 68 -8.22 -20.21 2.73
CA GLN A 68 -7.95 -21.48 3.41
C GLN A 68 -9.20 -22.10 4.03
N ARG A 69 -10.06 -21.26 4.65
CA ARG A 69 -11.29 -21.71 5.32
C ARG A 69 -12.23 -20.54 5.62
N ILE A 70 -13.46 -20.88 5.99
CA ILE A 70 -14.45 -19.93 6.50
C ILE A 70 -14.38 -19.89 8.03
N TYR A 71 -14.35 -18.70 8.61
CA TYR A 71 -14.39 -18.46 10.05
C TYR A 71 -15.75 -17.90 10.46
N THR A 72 -16.35 -18.47 11.50
CA THR A 72 -17.55 -17.90 12.15
C THR A 72 -17.11 -17.04 13.33
N LEU A 73 -17.42 -15.75 13.30
CA LEU A 73 -17.05 -14.77 14.31
C LEU A 73 -18.32 -14.11 14.85
N ALA A 74 -18.34 -13.77 16.14
CA ALA A 74 -19.44 -13.04 16.76
C ALA A 74 -18.92 -11.76 17.40
N ALA A 75 -19.55 -10.62 17.11
CA ALA A 75 -19.16 -9.33 17.67
C ALA A 75 -20.39 -8.46 18.01
N PRO A 76 -20.32 -7.61 19.05
CA PRO A 76 -21.42 -6.72 19.44
C PRO A 76 -21.68 -5.59 18.43
N THR A 77 -20.64 -5.07 17.77
CA THR A 77 -20.75 -4.02 16.75
C THR A 77 -20.48 -4.55 15.34
N HIS A 78 -21.27 -5.55 14.92
CA HIS A 78 -21.07 -6.23 13.62
C HIS A 78 -20.90 -5.29 12.43
N GLU A 79 -21.70 -4.23 12.32
CA GLU A 79 -21.62 -3.29 11.19
C GLU A 79 -20.26 -2.56 11.13
N GLU A 80 -19.73 -2.15 12.28
CA GLU A 80 -18.40 -1.53 12.38
C GLU A 80 -17.30 -2.51 11.98
N TRP A 81 -17.42 -3.77 12.41
CA TRP A 81 -16.47 -4.83 12.05
C TRP A 81 -16.51 -5.15 10.56
N VAL A 82 -17.69 -5.30 9.96
CA VAL A 82 -17.84 -5.54 8.52
C VAL A 82 -17.28 -4.36 7.74
N SER A 83 -17.66 -3.13 8.10
CA SER A 83 -17.16 -1.92 7.44
C SER A 83 -15.63 -1.83 7.52
N ALA A 84 -15.05 -1.98 8.72
CA ALA A 84 -13.60 -1.91 8.91
C ALA A 84 -12.87 -3.05 8.19
N LEU A 85 -13.38 -4.28 8.24
CA LEU A 85 -12.78 -5.42 7.53
C LEU A 85 -12.87 -5.23 6.02
N CYS A 86 -14.00 -4.76 5.50
CA CYS A 86 -14.15 -4.51 4.08
C CYS A 86 -13.19 -3.41 3.60
N SER A 87 -13.08 -2.30 4.33
CA SER A 87 -12.13 -1.22 3.98
C SER A 87 -10.67 -1.66 4.05
N LEU A 88 -10.32 -2.64 4.90
CA LEU A 88 -8.93 -3.07 5.08
C LEU A 88 -8.55 -4.29 4.23
N ALA A 89 -9.48 -5.20 3.95
CA ALA A 89 -9.26 -6.39 3.14
C ALA A 89 -9.55 -6.16 1.65
N PHE A 90 -10.55 -5.33 1.33
CA PHE A 90 -10.99 -5.03 -0.03
C PHE A 90 -10.70 -3.58 -0.36
N GLN A 91 -9.43 -3.17 -0.22
CA GLN A 91 -8.95 -1.94 -0.83
C GLN A 91 -9.04 -2.11 -2.35
N TRP A 92 -10.23 -1.86 -2.89
CA TRP A 92 -10.44 -1.76 -4.32
C TRP A 92 -9.49 -0.67 -4.81
N ASN A 93 -8.59 -1.05 -5.72
CA ASN A 93 -7.69 -0.13 -6.40
C ASN A 93 -8.51 0.99 -7.06
N ASP A 94 -8.68 2.11 -6.37
CA ASP A 94 -8.84 3.43 -7.00
C ASP A 94 -7.51 3.93 -7.61
N ALA A 95 -6.54 3.02 -7.81
CA ALA A 95 -5.34 3.21 -8.62
C ALA A 95 -5.52 2.70 -10.06
N GLY A 96 -6.77 2.58 -10.52
CA GLY A 96 -7.14 2.27 -11.89
C GLY A 96 -7.80 3.47 -12.56
N GLY A 97 -7.09 4.60 -12.64
CA GLY A 97 -7.63 5.80 -13.26
C GLY A 97 -6.60 6.90 -13.33
N GLU A 98 -5.95 7.03 -14.49
CA GLU A 98 -5.47 8.35 -14.92
C GLU A 98 -6.57 9.39 -14.71
N VAL A 99 -6.16 10.59 -14.29
CA VAL A 99 -6.92 11.84 -14.16
C VAL A 99 -7.40 12.19 -12.75
N ARG A 100 -6.87 13.34 -12.29
CA ARG A 100 -7.31 14.28 -11.23
C ARG A 100 -6.76 14.03 -9.82
N ARG A 101 -6.06 14.98 -9.18
CA ARG A 101 -6.28 16.44 -9.19
C ARG A 101 -4.98 17.22 -8.98
N THR A 102 -4.81 18.26 -9.78
CA THR A 102 -4.14 19.49 -9.39
C THR A 102 -4.76 20.04 -8.10
N GLN A 103 -3.87 20.52 -7.22
CA GLN A 103 -4.07 21.60 -6.25
C GLN A 103 -4.72 21.28 -4.89
N GLY A 104 -3.98 21.64 -3.83
CA GLY A 104 -4.57 22.08 -2.55
C GLY A 104 -4.12 21.30 -1.33
N ASP A 105 -3.04 21.79 -0.72
CA ASP A 105 -2.76 21.85 0.72
C ASP A 105 -3.53 20.90 1.67
N GLY A 106 -2.80 19.98 2.30
CA GLY A 106 -3.32 19.14 3.36
C GLY A 106 -2.47 17.89 3.57
N PHE A 107 -1.68 17.89 4.64
CA PHE A 107 -0.99 16.72 5.18
C PHE A 107 -1.94 15.51 5.26
N GLY A 108 -1.78 14.58 4.33
CA GLY A 108 -2.46 13.30 4.31
C GLY A 108 -1.50 12.28 3.74
N ASP A 109 -1.01 11.43 4.63
CA ASP A 109 -0.20 10.22 4.44
C ASP A 109 -0.50 9.48 3.12
N ASP A 110 0.14 9.93 2.04
CA ASP A 110 0.23 9.21 0.78
C ASP A 110 1.53 8.41 0.89
N ALA A 111 1.45 7.22 1.48
CA ALA A 111 2.54 6.28 1.40
C ALA A 111 2.73 5.98 -0.10
N PRO A 112 3.85 6.38 -0.74
CA PRO A 112 4.06 6.01 -2.12
C PRO A 112 4.06 4.48 -2.14
N MET A 113 3.11 3.88 -2.87
CA MET A 113 3.22 2.48 -3.25
C MET A 113 4.65 2.31 -3.74
N THR A 114 5.39 1.40 -3.13
CA THR A 114 6.79 1.18 -3.50
C THR A 114 6.81 0.86 -4.99
N GLU A 115 7.31 1.82 -5.77
CA GLU A 115 7.41 1.73 -7.22
C GLU A 115 8.23 0.48 -7.51
N ASN A 116 7.56 -0.58 -7.93
CA ASN A 116 8.23 -1.80 -8.30
C ASN A 116 8.74 -1.59 -9.73
N ASP A 117 10.00 -1.16 -9.84
CA ASP A 117 10.69 -0.87 -11.10
C ASP A 117 10.57 -2.00 -12.14
N ILE A 118 10.28 -3.24 -11.70
CA ILE A 118 10.07 -4.41 -12.56
C ILE A 118 8.84 -4.25 -13.47
N TYR A 119 7.83 -3.48 -13.06
CA TYR A 119 6.63 -3.19 -13.86
C TYR A 119 6.69 -1.83 -14.56
N SER A 120 7.77 -1.08 -14.37
CA SER A 120 7.96 0.18 -15.07
C SER A 120 8.18 -0.08 -16.56
N SER A 121 7.49 0.67 -17.42
CA SER A 121 7.78 0.68 -18.86
C SER A 121 9.11 1.39 -19.16
N LEU A 122 9.74 2.01 -18.15
CA LEU A 122 11.03 2.65 -18.21
C LEU A 122 12.13 1.59 -18.15
N GLY A 123 13.18 1.76 -18.97
CA GLY A 123 14.35 0.89 -18.89
C GLY A 123 15.04 1.00 -17.52
N PRO A 124 15.76 -0.04 -17.08
CA PRO A 124 16.44 -0.03 -15.79
C PRO A 124 17.38 1.18 -15.69
N GLY A 125 17.25 1.95 -14.62
CA GLY A 125 18.08 3.14 -14.35
C GLY A 125 17.70 4.38 -15.15
N GLN A 126 16.53 4.42 -15.81
CA GLN A 126 16.03 5.63 -16.45
C GLN A 126 15.04 6.35 -15.53
N PHE A 127 15.11 7.68 -15.50
CA PHE A 127 14.33 8.51 -14.59
C PHE A 127 13.48 9.49 -15.38
N GLN A 128 12.17 9.48 -15.16
CA GLN A 128 11.30 10.52 -15.70
C GLN A 128 11.56 11.84 -14.98
N VAL A 129 11.94 12.88 -15.71
CA VAL A 129 12.29 14.19 -15.17
C VAL A 129 11.48 15.30 -15.83
N LYS A 130 11.18 16.35 -15.07
CA LYS A 130 10.64 17.59 -15.62
C LYS A 130 11.71 18.66 -15.64
N VAL A 131 11.98 19.23 -16.80
CA VAL A 131 12.98 20.29 -16.96
C VAL A 131 12.45 21.55 -16.30
N ALA A 132 13.18 22.06 -15.31
CA ALA A 132 12.90 23.32 -14.68
C ALA A 132 13.22 24.48 -15.62
N THR A 133 12.33 25.48 -15.66
CA THR A 133 12.53 26.68 -16.48
C THR A 133 13.75 27.44 -15.98
N SER A 134 14.76 27.56 -16.85
CA SER A 134 16.00 28.28 -16.61
C SER A 134 16.45 28.98 -17.89
N GLU A 135 17.41 29.89 -17.79
CA GLU A 135 17.96 30.54 -18.98
C GLU A 135 18.57 29.51 -19.96
N ALA A 136 19.22 28.46 -19.43
CA ALA A 136 19.75 27.37 -20.24
C ALA A 136 18.63 26.56 -20.90
N SER A 137 17.55 26.24 -20.19
CA SER A 137 16.43 25.48 -20.77
C SER A 137 15.74 26.25 -21.90
N ILE A 138 15.62 27.58 -21.76
CA ILE A 138 15.07 28.45 -22.80
C ILE A 138 15.98 28.50 -24.03
N ARG A 139 17.28 28.71 -23.83
CA ARG A 139 18.28 28.76 -24.92
C ARG A 139 18.38 27.43 -25.68
N CYS A 140 18.23 26.31 -24.97
CA CYS A 140 18.28 24.96 -25.53
C CYS A 140 16.90 24.45 -26.00
N CYS A 141 15.85 25.26 -25.90
CA CYS A 141 14.48 24.91 -26.28
C CYS A 141 13.97 23.60 -25.64
N ILE A 142 14.36 23.31 -24.40
CA ILE A 142 13.92 22.11 -23.66
C ILE A 142 12.89 22.49 -22.59
N PHE A 143 11.71 21.89 -22.68
CA PHE A 143 10.58 22.20 -21.79
C PHE A 143 9.71 20.99 -21.54
N GLY A 144 9.21 20.86 -20.31
CA GLY A 144 8.29 19.79 -19.96
C GLY A 144 9.01 18.52 -19.49
N ALA A 145 8.40 17.37 -19.79
CA ALA A 145 8.84 16.08 -19.27
C ALA A 145 9.71 15.35 -20.29
N TYR A 146 10.79 14.74 -19.78
CA TYR A 146 11.80 14.01 -20.53
C TYR A 146 12.23 12.79 -19.75
N LEU A 147 12.99 11.93 -20.41
CA LEU A 147 13.57 10.75 -19.80
C LEU A 147 15.08 10.94 -19.62
N LEU A 148 15.55 10.88 -18.38
CA LEU A 148 16.98 11.00 -18.05
C LEU A 148 17.59 9.60 -17.92
N SER A 149 18.57 9.29 -18.77
CA SER A 149 19.28 8.02 -18.75
C SER A 149 20.78 8.24 -18.48
N PRO A 150 21.31 7.77 -17.34
CA PRO A 150 22.73 7.72 -17.09
C PRO A 150 23.35 6.55 -17.86
N GLU A 151 24.18 6.85 -18.85
CA GLU A 151 24.97 5.86 -19.57
C GLU A 151 26.35 5.69 -18.90
N LYS A 152 27.22 4.87 -19.52
CA LYS A 152 28.56 4.57 -19.01
C LYS A 152 29.47 5.81 -18.92
N GLU A 153 29.38 6.71 -19.89
CA GLU A 153 30.32 7.84 -20.02
C GLU A 153 29.63 9.22 -20.08
N ASN A 154 28.31 9.22 -20.32
CA ASN A 154 27.52 10.42 -20.53
C ASN A 154 26.16 10.31 -19.80
N LEU A 155 25.57 11.46 -19.48
CA LEU A 155 24.18 11.59 -19.07
C LEU A 155 23.34 12.00 -20.28
N CYS A 156 22.34 11.21 -20.64
CA CYS A 156 21.51 11.45 -21.82
C CYS A 156 20.10 11.90 -21.41
N LEU A 157 19.59 12.93 -22.08
CA LEU A 157 18.20 13.35 -22.03
C LEU A 157 17.49 12.85 -23.29
N LEU A 158 16.47 12.03 -23.10
CA LEU A 158 15.71 11.36 -24.15
C LEU A 158 14.30 11.95 -24.21
N ASP A 159 13.76 12.03 -25.42
CA ASP A 159 12.38 12.43 -25.66
C ASP A 159 11.41 11.31 -25.21
N MET A 160 10.31 11.67 -24.55
CA MET A 160 9.38 10.70 -23.97
C MET A 160 8.58 9.90 -25.00
N TRP A 161 8.35 10.45 -26.19
CA TRP A 161 7.51 9.81 -27.21
C TRP A 161 8.33 9.02 -28.21
N THR A 162 9.50 9.53 -28.57
CA THR A 162 10.36 8.93 -29.58
C THR A 162 11.51 8.11 -28.98
N GLY A 163 11.88 8.35 -27.72
CA GLY A 163 13.04 7.71 -27.08
C GLY A 163 14.37 8.18 -27.68
N HIS A 164 14.38 9.22 -28.51
CA HIS A 164 15.59 9.74 -29.14
C HIS A 164 16.36 10.65 -28.20
N THR A 165 17.70 10.61 -28.28
CA THR A 165 18.57 11.48 -27.47
C THR A 165 18.47 12.92 -27.96
N VAL A 166 17.90 13.78 -27.11
CA VAL A 166 17.79 15.23 -27.35
C VAL A 166 19.10 15.91 -26.96
N PHE A 167 19.65 15.55 -25.79
CA PHE A 167 20.92 16.07 -25.29
C PHE A 167 21.76 14.98 -24.64
N SER A 168 23.08 15.11 -24.75
CA SER A 168 24.03 14.24 -24.08
C SER A 168 25.13 15.08 -23.43
N TRP A 169 25.38 14.82 -22.16
CA TRP A 169 26.41 15.49 -21.38
C TRP A 169 27.45 14.48 -20.91
N PRO A 170 28.65 14.45 -21.51
CA PRO A 170 29.75 13.65 -20.99
C PRO A 170 30.07 14.01 -19.55
N TYR A 171 30.25 13.00 -18.69
CA TYR A 171 30.47 13.23 -17.26
C TYR A 171 31.70 14.11 -16.99
N ARG A 172 32.69 14.08 -17.89
CA ARG A 172 33.90 14.91 -17.83
C ARG A 172 33.64 16.41 -17.87
N PHE A 173 32.49 16.85 -18.39
CA PHE A 173 32.10 18.25 -18.51
C PHE A 173 31.09 18.70 -17.44
N LEU A 174 30.55 17.78 -16.65
CA LEU A 174 29.66 18.11 -15.54
C LEU A 174 30.49 18.66 -14.37
N ARG A 175 30.31 19.95 -14.07
CA ARG A 175 31.07 20.62 -13.00
C ARG A 175 30.47 20.37 -11.61
N ARG A 176 29.14 20.32 -11.52
CA ARG A 176 28.39 20.21 -10.26
C ARG A 176 27.05 19.51 -10.52
N PHE A 177 26.64 18.68 -9.57
CA PHE A 177 25.31 18.05 -9.50
C PHE A 177 24.93 17.89 -8.03
N GLY A 178 23.64 17.80 -7.73
CA GLY A 178 23.16 17.63 -6.36
C GLY A 178 21.67 17.91 -6.22
N LEU A 179 21.14 17.58 -5.04
CA LEU A 179 19.77 17.89 -4.67
C LEU A 179 19.62 19.40 -4.48
N VAL A 180 18.68 20.00 -5.21
CA VAL A 180 18.19 21.35 -4.94
C VAL A 180 17.06 21.19 -3.93
N LYS A 181 17.23 21.76 -2.74
CA LYS A 181 16.20 21.83 -1.70
C LYS A 181 15.26 23.00 -1.95
#